data_AF-A0A7V5NYS8-F1
#
_entry.id   AF-A0A7V5NYS8-F1
#
_cell.length_a   1.000
_cell.length_b   1.000
_cell.length_c   1.000
_cell.angle_alpha   90.00
_cell.angle_beta   90.00
_cell.angle_gamma   90.00
#
_symmetry.space_group_name_H-M   'P 1'
#
loop_
_entity.id
_entity.type
_entity.pdbx_description
1 polymer ?
#
loop_
_entity_poly.entity_id
_entity_poly.type
_entity_poly.pdbx_seq_one_letter_code
_entity_poly.pdbx_strand_id
1 'polypeptide(L)'
;MATKPVVQEFLLSLSPPSLDDQRADEARLRQALAEKLEGREPGITLSVLRKLPALLRDSNFKIKARVAYDGRDFVVFDVLPPQDKTPLLGLGVDLGSTGVVLYLYDFLEGKTIRKHSFKNPQIPFGEDILNRLHYADRPQRRKEIHEVTLKALREETRKILSDFPEEALAYVALCGNTTMSHFFLNLETRYLYREPYIPAASWIDTLNLKELALPGHEEGFLFVFPNRGSYFGGDLLAGILAAGLHRREEISILIDVGTNAEVVLGNKEFLLATAGAAGPALEGGILACGMQAAPGAIERVRIDPETLKIELKTIGEEKPRGLCGSGVIDLLAQMFLAGLIDQRGKFLPERWPERFRTINGELAFILVPAEESATGKPIYVTQGEVKSIIRSKGAMYTILTVLCQSIGLDFKDIHRFYIAGSFGNYIDPEMAVLIGMLPDVPLERFVPLGNAAGKGTIEFLKNREAFSELKQILANLTYLEMNVRPEFMQLLTGALFLPHTDLSLFPNVARKVKLLKEH
;
A
#
# COMPACT_ATOMS: atom_id res chain seq x y z
N MET A 1 -17.25 1.46 17.03
CA MET A 1 -16.56 1.07 18.28
C MET A 1 -15.55 2.16 18.63
N ALA A 2 -15.34 2.43 19.92
CA ALA A 2 -14.28 3.36 20.34
C ALA A 2 -12.91 2.77 19.97
N THR A 3 -12.04 3.57 19.36
CA THR A 3 -10.68 3.15 18.99
C THR A 3 -9.85 2.91 20.26
N LYS A 4 -9.22 1.74 20.39
CA LYS A 4 -8.31 1.41 21.49
C LYS A 4 -6.87 1.44 20.98
N PRO A 5 -6.16 2.57 21.01
CA PRO A 5 -4.84 2.67 20.39
C PRO A 5 -3.80 1.74 21.03
N VAL A 6 -2.74 1.41 20.28
CA VAL A 6 -1.63 0.58 20.79
C VAL A 6 -0.81 1.30 21.86
N VAL A 7 -0.93 2.63 21.96
CA VAL A 7 -0.36 3.42 23.05
C VAL A 7 -1.41 4.34 23.64
N GLN A 8 -1.44 4.44 24.98
CA GLN A 8 -2.38 5.26 25.74
C GLN A 8 -1.64 6.05 26.82
N GLU A 9 -2.14 7.25 27.13
CA GLU A 9 -1.72 8.04 28.29
C GLU A 9 -2.88 8.15 29.28
N PHE A 10 -2.61 7.85 30.55
CA PHE A 10 -3.57 7.98 31.64
C PHE A 10 -3.10 9.02 32.64
N LEU A 11 -3.92 10.04 32.89
CA LEU A 11 -3.74 10.92 34.05
C LEU A 11 -4.29 10.21 35.29
N LEU A 12 -3.41 9.91 36.25
CA LEU A 12 -3.72 9.15 37.45
C LEU A 12 -3.55 10.00 38.70
N SER A 13 -4.42 9.76 39.69
CA SER A 13 -4.26 10.26 41.06
C SER A 13 -4.23 9.05 41.99
N LEU A 14 -3.05 8.72 42.53
CA LEU A 14 -2.82 7.56 43.38
C LEU A 14 -3.01 7.92 44.86
N SER A 15 -3.38 6.94 45.68
CA SER A 15 -3.42 7.12 47.14
C SER A 15 -1.98 7.23 47.70
N PRO A 16 -1.67 8.28 48.49
CA PRO A 16 -0.40 8.35 49.20
C PRO A 16 -0.24 7.17 50.17
N PRO A 17 0.99 6.72 50.46
CA PRO A 17 1.25 5.67 51.44
C PRO A 17 0.89 6.12 52.85
N SER A 18 0.42 5.16 53.65
CA SER A 18 0.10 5.36 55.07
C SER A 18 0.43 4.09 55.87
N LEU A 19 0.28 4.14 57.20
CA LEU A 19 0.42 2.92 58.01
C LEU A 19 -0.65 1.87 57.71
N ASP A 20 -1.83 2.31 57.25
CA ASP A 20 -2.96 1.44 56.85
C ASP A 20 -2.83 0.93 55.40
N ASP A 21 -1.99 1.57 54.58
CA ASP A 21 -1.71 1.17 53.20
C ASP A 21 -0.20 1.28 52.93
N GLN A 22 0.51 0.18 53.16
CA GLN A 22 1.98 0.06 53.03
C GLN A 22 2.42 -0.53 51.68
N ARG A 23 1.54 -0.56 50.68
CA ARG A 23 1.89 -1.07 49.35
C ARG A 23 2.99 -0.24 48.71
N ALA A 24 3.87 -0.92 47.97
CA ALA A 24 4.94 -0.29 47.22
C ALA A 24 4.40 0.51 46.03
N ASP A 25 5.20 1.44 45.52
CA ASP A 25 4.79 2.44 44.53
C ASP A 25 4.37 1.79 43.19
N GLU A 26 5.04 0.72 42.78
CA GLU A 26 4.68 -0.05 41.58
C GLU A 26 3.35 -0.79 41.74
N ALA A 27 3.06 -1.32 42.95
CA ALA A 27 1.80 -1.98 43.23
C ALA A 27 0.62 -0.99 43.21
N ARG A 28 0.82 0.24 43.71
CA ARG A 28 -0.16 1.34 43.58
C ARG A 28 -0.45 1.66 42.13
N LEU A 29 0.60 1.77 41.31
CA LEU A 29 0.48 2.06 39.89
C LEU A 29 -0.23 0.93 39.13
N ARG A 30 0.15 -0.33 39.37
CA ARG A 30 -0.49 -1.52 38.76
C ARG A 30 -1.98 -1.56 39.06
N GLN A 31 -2.38 -1.38 40.32
CA GLN A 31 -3.78 -1.42 40.69
C GLN A 31 -4.58 -0.31 39.99
N ALA A 32 -4.08 0.93 40.01
CA ALA A 32 -4.77 2.06 39.38
C ALA A 32 -4.90 1.89 37.85
N LEU A 33 -3.94 1.25 37.21
CA LEU A 33 -3.98 0.96 35.78
C LEU A 33 -4.84 -0.27 35.46
N ALA A 34 -4.88 -1.29 36.30
CA ALA A 34 -5.67 -2.50 36.04
C ALA A 34 -7.16 -2.18 35.83
N GLU A 35 -7.70 -1.22 36.58
CA GLU A 35 -9.07 -0.71 36.39
C GLU A 35 -9.30 -0.09 35.00
N LYS A 36 -8.27 0.53 34.42
CA LYS A 36 -8.31 1.15 33.08
C LYS A 36 -7.98 0.17 31.95
N LEU A 37 -7.34 -0.95 32.29
CA LEU A 37 -6.79 -1.94 31.35
C LEU A 37 -7.55 -3.26 31.41
N GLU A 38 -8.88 -3.19 31.58
CA GLU A 38 -9.78 -4.35 31.53
C GLU A 38 -9.42 -5.44 32.57
N GLY A 39 -8.97 -5.02 33.76
CA GLY A 39 -8.58 -5.89 34.87
C GLY A 39 -7.18 -6.51 34.72
N ARG A 40 -6.41 -6.13 33.69
CA ARG A 40 -5.06 -6.67 33.44
C ARG A 40 -4.01 -5.77 34.08
N GLU A 41 -3.13 -6.36 34.88
CA GLU A 41 -1.98 -5.64 35.40
C GLU A 41 -0.90 -5.48 34.32
N PRO A 42 -0.42 -4.26 34.05
CA PRO A 42 0.62 -4.05 33.05
C PRO A 42 2.00 -4.45 33.61
N GLY A 43 2.90 -4.93 32.77
CA GLY A 43 4.34 -4.92 33.06
C GLY A 43 4.83 -3.49 33.29
N ILE A 44 5.91 -3.32 34.06
CA ILE A 44 6.52 -1.99 34.28
C ILE A 44 8.00 -2.11 33.93
N THR A 45 8.48 -1.25 33.03
CA THR A 45 9.89 -1.26 32.63
C THR A 45 10.79 -0.82 33.79
N LEU A 46 12.04 -1.27 33.77
CA LEU A 46 13.01 -0.89 34.79
C LEU A 46 13.29 0.63 34.78
N SER A 47 13.26 1.28 33.62
CA SER A 47 13.40 2.74 33.52
C SER A 47 12.31 3.48 34.30
N VAL A 48 11.05 3.01 34.23
CA VAL A 48 9.95 3.54 35.03
C VAL A 48 10.17 3.29 36.51
N LEU A 49 10.50 2.06 36.92
CA LEU A 49 10.72 1.71 38.34
C LEU A 49 11.80 2.57 39.00
N ARG A 50 12.84 2.95 38.25
CA ARG A 50 13.93 3.80 38.74
C ARG A 50 13.51 5.23 39.09
N LYS A 51 12.53 5.80 38.37
CA LYS A 51 12.09 7.20 38.58
C LYS A 51 10.74 7.35 39.28
N LEU A 52 9.91 6.30 39.29
CA LEU A 52 8.54 6.33 39.78
C LEU A 52 8.43 6.82 41.25
N PRO A 53 9.23 6.32 42.23
CA PRO A 53 9.06 6.72 43.63
C PRO A 53 9.27 8.21 43.88
N ALA A 54 10.30 8.80 43.26
CA ALA A 54 10.59 10.22 43.38
C ALA A 54 9.49 11.06 42.71
N LEU A 55 9.15 10.71 41.46
CA LEU A 55 8.12 11.41 40.69
C LEU A 55 6.75 11.45 41.41
N LEU A 56 6.34 10.33 42.03
CA LEU A 56 5.10 10.27 42.80
C LEU A 56 5.09 11.26 43.96
N ARG A 57 6.19 11.33 44.74
CA ARG A 57 6.29 12.24 45.89
C ARG A 57 6.33 13.69 45.45
N ASP A 58 7.14 13.99 44.43
CA ASP A 58 7.30 15.36 43.90
C ASP A 58 6.02 15.89 43.26
N SER A 59 5.17 15.00 42.72
CA SER A 59 3.93 15.36 42.04
C SER A 59 2.67 15.15 42.90
N ASN A 60 2.81 15.01 44.22
CA ASN A 60 1.70 14.75 45.14
C ASN A 60 0.80 13.58 44.69
N PHE A 61 1.42 12.49 44.27
CA PHE A 61 0.82 11.25 43.77
C PHE A 61 -0.11 11.42 42.56
N LYS A 62 0.01 12.54 41.84
CA LYS A 62 -0.63 12.75 40.54
C LYS A 62 0.41 12.63 39.44
N ILE A 63 0.22 11.73 38.49
CA ILE A 63 1.17 11.51 37.40
C ILE A 63 0.43 11.19 36.10
N LYS A 64 1.13 11.27 34.98
CA LYS A 64 0.75 10.64 33.72
C LYS A 64 1.48 9.31 33.59
N ALA A 65 0.77 8.25 33.26
CA ALA A 65 1.35 6.95 32.93
C ALA A 65 1.11 6.65 31.45
N ARG A 66 2.18 6.35 30.71
CA ARG A 66 2.12 5.94 29.31
C ARG A 66 2.25 4.43 29.21
N VAL A 67 1.27 3.82 28.55
CA VAL A 67 1.12 2.38 28.46
C VAL A 67 1.05 1.99 26.99
N ALA A 68 1.83 0.99 26.60
CA ALA A 68 1.77 0.39 25.27
C ALA A 68 1.23 -1.04 25.35
N TYR A 69 0.62 -1.51 24.27
CA TYR A 69 0.27 -2.91 24.06
C TYR A 69 1.27 -3.53 23.07
N ASP A 70 1.98 -4.57 23.50
CA ASP A 70 3.03 -5.22 22.68
C ASP A 70 2.51 -6.39 21.83
N GLY A 71 1.19 -6.59 21.81
CA GLY A 71 0.53 -7.71 21.14
C GLY A 71 0.22 -8.89 22.07
N ARG A 72 0.80 -8.91 23.27
CA ARG A 72 0.55 -9.92 24.31
C ARG A 72 0.01 -9.26 25.57
N ASP A 73 0.77 -8.33 26.14
CA ASP A 73 0.50 -7.67 27.41
C ASP A 73 0.61 -6.14 27.31
N PHE A 74 0.14 -5.48 28.37
CA PHE A 74 0.34 -4.05 28.52
C PHE A 74 1.66 -3.78 29.23
N VAL A 75 2.36 -2.73 28.83
CA VAL A 75 3.63 -2.31 29.41
C VAL A 75 3.59 -0.83 29.71
N VAL A 76 3.79 -0.46 30.98
CA VAL A 76 4.08 0.92 31.37
C VAL A 76 5.53 1.19 31.01
N PHE A 77 5.72 1.97 29.94
CA PHE A 77 7.05 2.28 29.41
C PHE A 77 7.54 3.68 29.81
N ASP A 78 6.63 4.55 30.26
CA ASP A 78 6.99 5.89 30.72
C ASP A 78 6.02 6.45 31.79
N VAL A 79 6.54 7.32 32.65
CA VAL A 79 5.78 8.10 33.64
C VAL A 79 6.29 9.53 33.67
N LEU A 80 5.34 10.47 33.71
CA LEU A 80 5.59 11.91 33.57
C LEU A 80 4.84 12.71 34.64
N PRO A 81 5.33 13.92 34.99
CA PRO A 81 4.55 14.87 35.79
C PRO A 81 3.21 15.21 35.13
N PRO A 82 2.16 15.55 35.90
CA PRO A 82 0.83 15.81 35.35
C PRO A 82 0.76 17.02 34.41
N GLN A 83 1.68 17.97 34.56
CA GLN A 83 1.83 19.16 33.72
C GLN A 83 2.64 18.94 32.45
N ASP A 84 3.23 17.76 32.27
CA ASP A 84 4.06 17.45 31.10
C ASP A 84 3.23 17.52 29.82
N LYS A 85 3.78 18.19 28.80
CA LYS A 85 3.12 18.44 27.50
C LYS A 85 3.83 17.74 26.35
N THR A 86 4.78 16.86 26.62
CA THR A 86 5.48 16.08 25.60
C THR A 86 4.43 15.35 24.78
N PRO A 87 4.44 15.46 23.44
CA PRO A 87 3.51 14.71 22.61
C PRO A 87 3.67 13.20 22.79
N LEU A 88 2.67 12.44 22.34
CA LEU A 88 2.72 10.99 22.30
C LEU A 88 2.47 10.56 20.86
N LEU A 89 3.55 10.19 20.19
CA LEU A 89 3.57 10.01 18.74
C LEU A 89 3.81 8.55 18.36
N GLY A 90 3.22 8.16 17.24
CA GLY A 90 3.48 6.92 16.53
C GLY A 90 3.91 7.18 15.09
N LEU A 91 4.59 6.22 14.48
CA LEU A 91 5.03 6.33 13.09
C LEU A 91 4.55 5.11 12.30
N GLY A 92 3.68 5.35 11.32
CA GLY A 92 3.35 4.38 10.29
C GLY A 92 4.39 4.43 9.16
N VAL A 93 4.94 3.28 8.76
CA VAL A 93 5.95 3.17 7.70
C VAL A 93 5.48 2.18 6.64
N ASP A 94 5.34 2.65 5.42
CA ASP A 94 5.16 1.83 4.22
C ASP A 94 6.51 1.75 3.49
N LEU A 95 7.19 0.62 3.64
CA LEU A 95 8.49 0.32 3.03
C LEU A 95 8.27 -0.36 1.66
N GLY A 96 7.88 0.42 0.67
CA GLY A 96 7.72 -0.02 -0.72
C GLY A 96 9.07 -0.21 -1.44
N SER A 97 9.07 -0.97 -2.53
CA SER A 97 10.29 -1.28 -3.31
C SER A 97 10.89 -0.06 -4.02
N THR A 98 10.06 0.89 -4.45
CA THR A 98 10.49 2.09 -5.20
C THR A 98 10.42 3.36 -4.36
N GLY A 99 9.51 3.42 -3.38
CA GLY A 99 9.31 4.56 -2.50
C GLY A 99 8.96 4.12 -1.08
N VAL A 100 9.25 4.98 -0.12
CA VAL A 100 8.94 4.80 1.29
C VAL A 100 8.07 5.95 1.74
N VAL A 101 7.01 5.67 2.50
CA VAL A 101 6.09 6.68 3.02
C VAL A 101 5.99 6.58 4.54
N LEU A 102 6.19 7.70 5.21
CA LEU A 102 6.08 7.87 6.65
C LEU A 102 4.81 8.64 6.99
N TYR A 103 4.09 8.18 8.01
CA TYR A 103 2.89 8.80 8.56
C TYR A 103 3.09 9.03 10.05
N LEU A 104 3.29 10.29 10.45
CA LEU A 104 3.40 10.66 11.86
C LEU A 104 2.00 10.77 12.44
N TYR A 105 1.72 9.99 13.47
CA TYR A 105 0.41 9.87 14.12
C TYR A 105 0.49 10.42 15.54
N ASP A 106 -0.49 11.23 15.93
CA ASP A 106 -0.62 11.72 17.30
C ASP A 106 -1.66 10.87 18.04
N PHE A 107 -1.23 10.17 19.10
CA PHE A 107 -2.10 9.30 19.89
C PHE A 107 -3.08 10.08 20.78
N LEU A 108 -2.75 11.33 21.16
CA LEU A 108 -3.61 12.16 21.99
C LEU A 108 -4.70 12.82 21.15
N GLU A 109 -4.36 13.30 19.95
CA GLU A 109 -5.33 13.90 19.02
C GLU A 109 -6.06 12.86 18.15
N GLY A 110 -5.52 11.64 18.06
CA GLY A 110 -6.15 10.53 17.34
C GLY A 110 -6.03 10.62 15.81
N LYS A 111 -5.11 11.42 15.27
CA LYS A 111 -5.00 11.70 13.82
C LYS A 111 -3.56 11.68 13.32
N THR A 112 -3.41 11.46 12.02
CA THR A 112 -2.13 11.67 11.32
C THR A 112 -1.86 13.17 11.19
N ILE A 113 -0.71 13.61 11.69
CA ILE A 113 -0.31 15.03 11.73
C ILE A 113 0.69 15.40 10.63
N ARG A 114 1.48 14.43 10.12
CA ARG A 114 2.40 14.65 9.00
C ARG A 114 2.49 13.42 8.10
N LYS A 115 2.75 13.65 6.82
CA LYS A 115 3.09 12.64 5.84
C LYS A 115 4.38 13.05 5.14
N HIS A 116 5.30 12.11 4.99
CA HIS A 116 6.55 12.33 4.27
C HIS A 116 6.84 11.15 3.35
N SER A 117 7.38 11.40 2.16
CA SER A 117 7.69 10.35 1.19
C SER A 117 9.06 10.58 0.55
N PHE A 118 9.82 9.51 0.38
CA PHE A 118 11.15 9.54 -0.22
C PHE A 118 11.40 8.29 -1.06
N LYS A 119 12.41 8.33 -1.94
CA LYS A 119 12.77 7.17 -2.77
C LYS A 119 13.39 6.08 -1.91
N ASN A 120 13.11 4.81 -2.24
CA ASN A 120 13.71 3.70 -1.51
C ASN A 120 15.25 3.72 -1.70
N PRO A 121 16.05 3.79 -0.61
CA PRO A 121 17.51 3.86 -0.69
C PRO A 121 18.15 2.58 -1.25
N GLN A 122 17.37 1.50 -1.41
CA GLN A 122 17.82 0.22 -1.94
C GLN A 122 17.85 0.18 -3.49
N ILE A 123 17.29 1.18 -4.17
CA ILE A 123 17.25 1.23 -5.65
C ILE A 123 18.63 1.01 -6.30
N PRO A 124 19.75 1.60 -5.80
CA PRO A 124 21.07 1.39 -6.40
C PRO A 124 21.58 -0.07 -6.36
N PHE A 125 20.98 -0.93 -5.55
CA PHE A 125 21.37 -2.35 -5.41
C PHE A 125 20.58 -3.28 -6.35
N GLY A 126 19.60 -2.74 -7.06
CA GLY A 126 18.77 -3.46 -8.04
C GLY A 126 17.49 -2.68 -8.34
N GLU A 127 17.16 -2.57 -9.63
CA GLU A 127 15.96 -1.85 -10.07
C GLU A 127 14.67 -2.54 -9.59
N ASP A 128 14.67 -3.87 -9.57
CA ASP A 128 13.57 -4.71 -9.05
C ASP A 128 13.99 -5.54 -7.81
N ILE A 129 13.00 -6.19 -7.20
CA ILE A 129 13.15 -7.00 -5.98
C ILE A 129 14.07 -8.21 -6.21
N LEU A 130 13.97 -8.88 -7.36
CA LEU A 130 14.73 -10.09 -7.65
C LEU A 130 16.22 -9.78 -7.81
N ASN A 131 16.55 -8.69 -8.49
CA ASN A 131 17.91 -8.20 -8.63
C ASN A 131 18.52 -7.85 -7.26
N ARG A 132 17.75 -7.22 -6.36
CA ARG A 132 18.19 -6.97 -4.97
C ARG A 132 18.40 -8.28 -4.20
N LEU A 133 17.52 -9.26 -4.36
CA LEU A 133 17.65 -10.57 -3.72
C LEU A 133 18.93 -11.29 -4.18
N HIS A 134 19.22 -11.30 -5.48
CA HIS A 134 20.46 -11.86 -6.02
C HIS A 134 21.70 -11.13 -5.50
N TYR A 135 21.64 -9.80 -5.39
CA TYR A 135 22.73 -9.05 -4.76
C TYR A 135 22.92 -9.47 -3.29
N ALA A 136 21.83 -9.62 -2.54
CA ALA A 136 21.80 -9.97 -1.12
C ALA A 136 22.12 -11.46 -0.81
N ASP A 137 22.39 -12.29 -1.81
CA ASP A 137 22.77 -13.70 -1.61
C ASP A 137 24.00 -13.89 -0.70
N ARG A 138 24.85 -12.87 -0.64
CA ARG A 138 26.00 -12.83 0.26
C ARG A 138 25.60 -12.10 1.54
N PRO A 139 25.83 -12.67 2.74
CA PRO A 139 25.47 -12.02 4.00
C PRO A 139 26.00 -10.59 4.16
N GLN A 140 27.22 -10.31 3.65
CA GLN A 140 27.81 -8.98 3.67
C GLN A 140 27.00 -7.97 2.84
N ARG A 141 26.60 -8.37 1.62
CA ARG A 141 25.79 -7.54 0.72
C ARG A 141 24.38 -7.31 1.23
N ARG A 142 23.77 -8.33 1.85
CA ARG A 142 22.51 -8.15 2.57
C ARG A 142 22.63 -7.12 3.69
N LYS A 143 23.73 -7.17 4.44
CA LYS A 143 24.01 -6.20 5.49
C LYS A 143 24.14 -4.77 4.95
N GLU A 144 24.73 -4.58 3.76
CA GLU A 144 24.78 -3.27 3.10
C GLU A 144 23.38 -2.71 2.80
N ILE A 145 22.47 -3.54 2.27
CA ILE A 145 21.06 -3.16 2.04
C ILE A 145 20.36 -2.83 3.37
N HIS A 146 20.59 -3.61 4.41
CA HIS A 146 20.05 -3.34 5.74
C HIS A 146 20.55 -1.99 6.30
N GLU A 147 21.86 -1.75 6.26
CA GLU A 147 22.48 -0.54 6.79
C GLU A 147 22.02 0.73 6.05
N VAL A 148 21.90 0.69 4.72
CA VAL A 148 21.39 1.84 3.95
C VAL A 148 19.92 2.10 4.26
N THR A 149 19.13 1.05 4.49
CA THR A 149 17.70 1.15 4.85
C THR A 149 17.54 1.80 6.22
N LEU A 150 18.28 1.32 7.22
CA LEU A 150 18.25 1.91 8.57
C LEU A 150 18.76 3.35 8.59
N LYS A 151 19.83 3.66 7.85
CA LYS A 151 20.34 5.02 7.75
C LYS A 151 19.28 5.98 7.22
N ALA A 152 18.64 5.63 6.09
CA ALA A 152 17.58 6.45 5.52
C ALA A 152 16.39 6.59 6.46
N LEU A 153 15.90 5.49 7.05
CA LEU A 153 14.77 5.55 7.99
C LEU A 153 15.08 6.43 9.20
N ARG A 154 16.31 6.39 9.75
CA ARG A 154 16.72 7.28 10.84
C ARG A 154 16.71 8.75 10.41
N GLU A 155 17.32 9.07 9.26
CA GLU A 155 17.40 10.43 8.74
C GLU A 155 16.01 11.00 8.44
N GLU A 156 15.16 10.24 7.75
CA GLU A 156 13.82 10.65 7.36
C GLU A 156 12.84 10.70 8.55
N THR A 157 13.02 9.84 9.55
CA THR A 157 12.27 9.91 10.82
C THR A 157 12.61 11.19 11.59
N ARG A 158 13.89 11.58 11.66
CA ARG A 158 14.27 12.86 12.28
C ARG A 158 13.71 14.06 11.53
N LYS A 159 13.68 14.01 10.20
CA LYS A 159 13.08 15.07 9.39
C LYS A 159 11.58 15.23 9.66
N ILE A 160 10.82 14.13 9.67
CA ILE A 160 9.37 14.23 9.94
C ILE A 160 9.08 14.66 11.39
N LEU A 161 9.97 14.32 12.33
CA LEU A 161 9.94 14.74 13.73
C LEU A 161 10.52 16.14 13.99
N SER A 162 10.90 16.94 12.99
CA SER A 162 11.69 18.18 13.17
C SER A 162 11.25 19.14 14.29
N ASP A 163 9.96 19.19 14.60
CA ASP A 163 9.37 20.09 15.61
C ASP A 163 8.98 19.37 16.91
N PHE A 164 9.42 18.13 17.07
CA PHE A 164 9.09 17.23 18.17
C PHE A 164 10.35 16.59 18.75
N PRO A 165 10.41 16.36 20.08
CA PRO A 165 11.51 15.59 20.67
C PRO A 165 11.47 14.14 20.16
N GLU A 166 12.65 13.53 19.94
CA GLU A 166 12.73 12.14 19.46
C GLU A 166 12.02 11.18 20.43
N GLU A 167 12.08 11.47 21.73
CA GLU A 167 11.47 10.68 22.81
C GLU A 167 9.93 10.67 22.77
N ALA A 168 9.30 11.60 22.03
CA ALA A 168 7.85 11.58 21.82
C ALA A 168 7.40 10.41 20.94
N LEU A 169 8.28 9.84 20.11
CA LEU A 169 7.96 8.70 19.26
C LEU A 169 8.01 7.40 20.08
N ALA A 170 6.84 6.90 20.46
CA ALA A 170 6.68 5.73 21.32
C ALA A 170 6.50 4.42 20.56
N TYR A 171 5.99 4.46 19.32
CA TYR A 171 5.62 3.26 18.57
C TYR A 171 5.81 3.42 17.08
N VAL A 172 6.45 2.46 16.42
CA VAL A 172 6.61 2.39 14.97
C VAL A 172 5.89 1.15 14.46
N ALA A 173 5.01 1.32 13.47
CA ALA A 173 4.36 0.23 12.76
C ALA A 173 4.85 0.23 11.31
N LEU A 174 5.60 -0.80 10.92
CA LEU A 174 6.23 -0.91 9.61
C LEU A 174 5.61 -2.04 8.79
N CYS A 175 5.18 -1.73 7.57
CA CYS A 175 4.73 -2.70 6.59
C CYS A 175 5.58 -2.61 5.32
N GLY A 176 5.46 -3.63 4.48
CA GLY A 176 6.19 -3.79 3.23
C GLY A 176 6.12 -5.24 2.80
N ASN A 177 6.45 -5.53 1.54
CA ASN A 177 6.48 -6.90 1.08
C ASN A 177 7.51 -7.74 1.87
N THR A 178 7.41 -9.06 1.76
CA THR A 178 8.26 -10.00 2.52
C THR A 178 9.75 -9.69 2.35
N THR A 179 10.20 -9.37 1.14
CA THR A 179 11.62 -9.03 0.90
C THR A 179 12.02 -7.74 1.61
N MET A 180 11.19 -6.69 1.56
CA MET A 180 11.49 -5.41 2.19
C MET A 180 11.62 -5.54 3.71
N SER A 181 10.71 -6.29 4.35
CA SER A 181 10.80 -6.55 5.80
C SER A 181 12.04 -7.38 6.16
N HIS A 182 12.40 -8.37 5.35
CA HIS A 182 13.61 -9.17 5.58
C HIS A 182 14.89 -8.35 5.44
N PHE A 183 14.98 -7.46 4.44
CA PHE A 183 16.11 -6.53 4.33
C PHE A 183 16.18 -5.56 5.50
N PHE A 184 15.04 -4.98 5.91
CA PHE A 184 14.97 -4.10 7.06
C PHE A 184 15.45 -4.78 8.35
N LEU A 185 15.14 -6.06 8.53
CA LEU A 185 15.54 -6.85 9.71
C LEU A 185 16.84 -7.64 9.55
N ASN A 186 17.52 -7.53 8.39
CA ASN A 186 18.71 -8.32 8.04
C ASN A 186 18.52 -9.85 8.15
N LEU A 187 17.32 -10.35 7.83
CA LEU A 187 17.00 -11.78 7.85
C LEU A 187 17.48 -12.50 6.59
N GLU A 188 17.62 -13.83 6.63
CA GLU A 188 18.01 -14.61 5.46
C GLU A 188 17.01 -14.46 4.30
N THR A 189 17.51 -14.15 3.09
CA THR A 189 16.69 -13.85 1.90
C THR A 189 16.89 -14.81 0.74
N ARG A 190 17.91 -15.68 0.78
CA ARG A 190 18.21 -16.62 -0.32
C ARG A 190 17.05 -17.55 -0.68
N TYR A 191 16.23 -17.91 0.31
CA TYR A 191 15.13 -18.83 0.15
C TYR A 191 13.82 -18.15 -0.28
N LEU A 192 13.79 -16.82 -0.41
CA LEU A 192 12.59 -16.10 -0.85
C LEU A 192 12.27 -16.33 -2.33
N TYR A 193 13.29 -16.51 -3.16
CA TYR A 193 13.13 -16.68 -4.62
C TYR A 193 13.63 -18.05 -5.11
N ARG A 194 13.96 -18.97 -4.18
CA ARG A 194 14.34 -20.34 -4.47
C ARG A 194 13.26 -21.27 -3.96
N GLU A 195 12.80 -22.17 -4.80
CA GLU A 195 11.81 -23.18 -4.42
C GLU A 195 12.27 -23.92 -3.15
N PRO A 196 11.39 -24.08 -2.13
CA PRO A 196 9.94 -23.84 -2.13
C PRO A 196 9.50 -22.45 -1.61
N TYR A 197 10.30 -21.39 -1.79
CA TYR A 197 9.94 -19.98 -1.54
C TYR A 197 9.56 -19.69 -0.08
N ILE A 198 10.44 -20.09 0.84
CA ILE A 198 10.16 -20.05 2.28
C ILE A 198 10.87 -18.84 2.92
N PRO A 199 10.12 -17.91 3.55
CA PRO A 199 10.70 -16.80 4.30
C PRO A 199 11.38 -17.28 5.59
N ALA A 200 12.33 -16.49 6.08
CA ALA A 200 13.01 -16.76 7.34
C ALA A 200 12.06 -16.62 8.54
N ALA A 201 11.13 -15.66 8.48
CA ALA A 201 10.10 -15.47 9.49
C ALA A 201 8.82 -14.89 8.87
N SER A 202 7.67 -15.36 9.36
CA SER A 202 6.35 -14.86 8.97
C SER A 202 5.68 -14.01 10.03
N TRP A 203 5.99 -14.25 11.30
CA TRP A 203 5.52 -13.42 12.42
C TRP A 203 6.69 -13.17 13.35
N ILE A 204 6.91 -11.91 13.70
CA ILE A 204 7.92 -11.48 14.66
C ILE A 204 7.18 -10.72 15.75
N ASP A 205 7.49 -11.00 17.00
CA ASP A 205 6.92 -10.27 18.12
C ASP A 205 7.33 -8.79 18.08
N THR A 206 6.62 -7.95 18.81
CA THR A 206 6.95 -6.52 18.89
C THR A 206 8.36 -6.35 19.44
N LEU A 207 9.21 -5.68 18.68
CA LEU A 207 10.61 -5.41 19.01
C LEU A 207 10.75 -4.07 19.73
N ASN A 208 11.91 -3.80 20.33
CA ASN A 208 12.25 -2.46 20.77
C ASN A 208 12.94 -1.66 19.65
N LEU A 209 12.68 -0.36 19.57
CA LEU A 209 13.32 0.54 18.60
C LEU A 209 14.85 0.55 18.73
N LYS A 210 15.36 0.40 19.96
CA LYS A 210 16.80 0.35 20.24
C LYS A 210 17.52 -0.85 19.62
N GLU A 211 16.83 -1.96 19.34
CA GLU A 211 17.42 -3.15 18.70
C GLU A 211 17.92 -2.84 17.28
N LEU A 212 17.28 -1.88 16.61
CA LEU A 212 17.68 -1.39 15.28
C LEU A 212 18.23 0.04 15.34
N ALA A 213 18.44 0.58 16.54
CA ALA A 213 18.83 1.98 16.79
C ALA A 213 17.99 2.98 15.96
N LEU A 214 16.68 2.78 15.93
CA LEU A 214 15.74 3.73 15.33
C LEU A 214 15.49 4.91 16.30
N PRO A 215 15.20 6.12 15.80
CA PRO A 215 14.83 7.26 16.65
C PRO A 215 13.55 6.95 17.42
N GLY A 216 13.46 7.42 18.65
CA GLY A 216 12.29 7.20 19.49
C GLY A 216 12.62 7.13 20.98
N HIS A 217 11.58 6.89 21.77
CA HIS A 217 11.70 6.60 23.19
C HIS A 217 12.61 5.37 23.45
N GLU A 218 13.36 5.35 24.55
CA GLU A 218 14.32 4.27 24.89
C GLU A 218 13.67 2.88 25.08
N GLU A 219 12.41 2.88 25.52
CA GLU A 219 11.52 1.72 25.62
C GLU A 219 10.45 1.74 24.52
N GLY A 220 10.70 2.43 23.41
CA GLY A 220 9.77 2.52 22.29
C GLY A 220 9.68 1.21 21.50
N PHE A 221 8.54 1.00 20.86
CA PHE A 221 8.15 -0.27 20.27
C PHE A 221 8.20 -0.25 18.74
N LEU A 222 8.49 -1.40 18.14
CA LEU A 222 8.50 -1.63 16.71
C LEU A 222 7.66 -2.85 16.39
N PHE A 223 6.54 -2.65 15.69
CA PHE A 223 5.78 -3.72 15.08
C PHE A 223 6.08 -3.79 13.59
N VAL A 224 6.51 -4.96 13.12
CA VAL A 224 6.66 -5.24 11.68
C VAL A 224 5.50 -6.12 11.26
N PHE A 225 4.73 -5.66 10.27
CA PHE A 225 3.59 -6.43 9.78
C PHE A 225 4.04 -7.82 9.31
N PRO A 226 3.27 -8.87 9.64
CA PRO A 226 3.62 -10.24 9.31
C PRO A 226 3.51 -10.49 7.80
N ASN A 227 3.95 -11.66 7.35
CA ASN A 227 3.86 -12.10 5.96
C ASN A 227 3.37 -13.54 5.85
N ARG A 228 2.99 -13.95 4.65
CA ARG A 228 2.58 -15.33 4.32
C ARG A 228 3.34 -15.78 3.06
N GLY A 229 4.51 -16.37 3.26
CA GLY A 229 5.38 -16.76 2.13
C GLY A 229 6.09 -15.56 1.49
N SER A 230 6.72 -15.79 0.34
CA SER A 230 7.58 -14.78 -0.31
C SER A 230 6.82 -13.64 -0.99
N TYR A 231 5.61 -13.90 -1.48
CA TYR A 231 4.88 -12.99 -2.37
C TYR A 231 3.66 -12.34 -1.72
N PHE A 232 3.30 -12.74 -0.50
CA PHE A 232 2.22 -12.12 0.26
C PHE A 232 2.80 -11.47 1.52
N GLY A 233 3.05 -10.16 1.42
CA GLY A 233 3.76 -9.41 2.44
C GLY A 233 2.87 -8.69 3.46
N GLY A 234 3.53 -7.91 4.32
CA GLY A 234 2.87 -7.13 5.36
C GLY A 234 2.16 -5.89 4.83
N ASP A 235 2.57 -5.39 3.67
CA ASP A 235 1.87 -4.35 2.90
C ASP A 235 0.44 -4.77 2.54
N LEU A 236 0.25 -5.99 2.04
CA LEU A 236 -1.09 -6.50 1.74
C LEU A 236 -1.94 -6.73 2.98
N LEU A 237 -1.35 -7.25 4.07
CA LEU A 237 -2.08 -7.39 5.33
C LEU A 237 -2.51 -6.03 5.89
N ALA A 238 -1.63 -5.03 5.81
CA ALA A 238 -1.98 -3.66 6.14
C ALA A 238 -3.10 -3.14 5.21
N GLY A 239 -3.05 -3.45 3.92
CA GLY A 239 -4.10 -3.12 2.96
C GLY A 239 -5.46 -3.75 3.31
N ILE A 240 -5.48 -5.04 3.68
CA ILE A 240 -6.69 -5.74 4.15
C ILE A 240 -7.24 -5.05 5.40
N LEU A 241 -6.37 -4.72 6.36
CA LEU A 241 -6.76 -4.03 7.60
C LEU A 241 -7.39 -2.65 7.30
N ALA A 242 -6.80 -1.89 6.37
CA ALA A 242 -7.29 -0.58 5.95
C ALA A 242 -8.64 -0.67 5.21
N ALA A 243 -8.81 -1.69 4.36
CA ALA A 243 -10.04 -1.91 3.61
C ALA A 243 -11.16 -2.51 4.49
N GLY A 244 -10.78 -3.24 5.54
CA GLY A 244 -11.68 -3.89 6.47
C GLY A 244 -12.45 -5.07 5.86
N LEU A 245 -11.87 -5.78 4.88
CA LEU A 245 -12.51 -6.93 4.23
C LEU A 245 -12.89 -8.01 5.27
N HIS A 246 -11.97 -8.29 6.18
CA HIS A 246 -12.10 -9.29 7.25
C HIS A 246 -13.13 -8.94 8.34
N ARG A 247 -13.73 -7.74 8.29
CA ARG A 247 -14.76 -7.29 9.23
C ARG A 247 -16.16 -7.32 8.63
N ARG A 248 -16.30 -7.61 7.34
CA ARG A 248 -17.55 -7.45 6.58
C ARG A 248 -18.19 -8.80 6.25
N GLU A 249 -19.51 -8.81 6.15
CA GLU A 249 -20.26 -9.96 5.62
C GLU A 249 -20.14 -10.00 4.09
N GLU A 250 -20.18 -8.83 3.46
CA GLU A 250 -20.25 -8.70 2.02
C GLU A 250 -18.91 -9.03 1.36
N ILE A 251 -18.97 -9.85 0.31
CA ILE A 251 -17.79 -10.23 -0.47
C ILE A 251 -17.31 -9.02 -1.26
N SER A 252 -16.03 -8.68 -1.06
CA SER A 252 -15.37 -7.56 -1.70
C SER A 252 -14.01 -7.98 -2.24
N ILE A 253 -13.48 -7.19 -3.17
CA ILE A 253 -12.13 -7.36 -3.71
C ILE A 253 -11.29 -6.16 -3.31
N LEU A 254 -10.07 -6.40 -2.83
CA LEU A 254 -8.99 -5.42 -2.74
C LEU A 254 -8.03 -5.67 -3.90
N ILE A 255 -7.75 -4.65 -4.69
CA ILE A 255 -6.78 -4.66 -5.77
C ILE A 255 -5.69 -3.66 -5.41
N ASP A 256 -4.49 -4.14 -5.09
CA ASP A 256 -3.30 -3.31 -5.02
C ASP A 256 -2.54 -3.44 -6.33
N VAL A 257 -2.36 -2.32 -7.02
CA VAL A 257 -1.60 -2.28 -8.26
C VAL A 257 -0.40 -1.39 -8.00
N GLY A 258 0.71 -2.08 -7.73
CA GLY A 258 2.05 -1.53 -7.72
C GLY A 258 2.84 -2.14 -8.88
N THR A 259 4.08 -2.50 -8.60
CA THR A 259 4.96 -3.17 -9.57
C THR A 259 4.44 -4.57 -9.92
N ASN A 260 3.76 -5.21 -8.96
CA ASN A 260 2.92 -6.37 -9.19
C ASN A 260 1.46 -5.98 -8.99
N ALA A 261 0.56 -6.83 -9.46
CA ALA A 261 -0.84 -6.77 -9.04
C ALA A 261 -1.08 -7.80 -7.96
N GLU A 262 -1.47 -7.33 -6.80
CA GLU A 262 -1.89 -8.17 -5.69
C GLU A 262 -3.39 -7.98 -5.46
N VAL A 263 -4.10 -9.10 -5.44
CA VAL A 263 -5.56 -9.09 -5.33
C VAL A 263 -5.98 -9.97 -4.16
N VAL A 264 -6.90 -9.46 -3.35
CA VAL A 264 -7.53 -10.19 -2.24
C VAL A 264 -9.04 -10.15 -2.41
N LEU A 265 -9.66 -11.31 -2.55
CA LEU A 265 -11.11 -11.51 -2.62
C LEU A 265 -11.59 -12.14 -1.31
N GLY A 266 -12.66 -11.62 -0.72
CA GLY A 266 -13.30 -12.30 0.41
C GLY A 266 -14.08 -11.38 1.33
N ASN A 267 -14.28 -11.87 2.55
CA ASN A 267 -15.06 -11.23 3.61
C ASN A 267 -14.50 -11.67 4.99
N LYS A 268 -15.29 -11.55 6.06
CA LYS A 268 -14.90 -12.00 7.41
C LYS A 268 -14.65 -13.50 7.53
N GLU A 269 -15.26 -14.33 6.67
CA GLU A 269 -15.25 -15.79 6.80
C GLU A 269 -14.06 -16.41 6.09
N PHE A 270 -13.68 -15.87 4.93
CA PHE A 270 -12.54 -16.35 4.16
C PHE A 270 -11.87 -15.20 3.41
N LEU A 271 -10.58 -15.36 3.14
CA LEU A 271 -9.82 -14.49 2.27
C LEU A 271 -9.02 -15.33 1.27
N LEU A 272 -9.10 -14.95 0.01
CA LEU A 272 -8.40 -15.57 -1.09
C LEU A 272 -7.51 -14.53 -1.75
N ALA A 273 -6.21 -14.77 -1.76
CA ALA A 273 -5.26 -13.83 -2.33
C ALA A 273 -4.45 -14.43 -3.46
N THR A 274 -3.99 -13.58 -4.37
CA THR A 274 -3.03 -13.92 -5.41
C THR A 274 -2.13 -12.71 -5.65
N ALA A 275 -0.89 -12.97 -6.03
CA ALA A 275 -0.06 -11.98 -6.70
C ALA A 275 0.09 -12.41 -8.17
N GLY A 276 0.11 -11.46 -9.08
CA GLY A 276 0.26 -11.73 -10.50
C GLY A 276 1.01 -10.61 -11.21
N ALA A 277 1.67 -10.96 -12.30
CA ALA A 277 2.26 -9.98 -13.20
C ALA A 277 1.14 -9.31 -14.02
N ALA A 278 0.49 -8.28 -13.48
CA ALA A 278 -0.32 -7.39 -14.29
C ALA A 278 0.53 -6.47 -15.20
N GLY A 279 1.86 -6.55 -15.10
CA GLY A 279 2.81 -6.00 -16.06
C GLY A 279 3.31 -4.58 -15.72
N PRO A 280 4.62 -4.28 -15.92
CA PRO A 280 5.20 -2.96 -15.69
C PRO A 280 4.70 -1.85 -16.66
N ALA A 281 3.68 -2.12 -17.49
CA ALA A 281 3.19 -1.19 -18.51
C ALA A 281 2.57 0.07 -17.91
N LEU A 282 2.11 0.00 -16.66
CA LEU A 282 1.35 1.05 -15.98
C LEU A 282 2.19 1.88 -15.00
N GLU A 283 3.38 1.41 -14.60
CA GLU A 283 4.23 2.09 -13.60
C GLU A 283 5.41 2.89 -14.18
N GLY A 284 5.52 2.93 -15.52
CA GLY A 284 6.64 3.54 -16.22
C GLY A 284 7.83 2.57 -16.32
N GLY A 285 8.34 2.38 -17.54
CA GLY A 285 9.42 1.43 -17.83
C GLY A 285 9.19 0.61 -19.10
N ILE A 286 7.94 0.45 -19.54
CA ILE A 286 7.62 -0.18 -20.84
C ILE A 286 7.39 0.84 -21.95
N LEU A 287 6.81 2.00 -21.62
CA LEU A 287 6.51 3.04 -22.60
C LEU A 287 7.70 3.98 -22.79
N ALA A 288 8.06 4.25 -24.04
CA ALA A 288 9.14 5.16 -24.44
C ALA A 288 8.92 6.58 -23.91
N CYS A 289 7.66 7.02 -23.83
CA CYS A 289 7.25 8.29 -23.23
C CYS A 289 6.58 8.14 -21.86
N GLY A 290 6.68 6.96 -21.23
CA GLY A 290 6.12 6.70 -19.91
C GLY A 290 6.95 7.33 -18.78
N MET A 291 6.29 7.80 -17.74
CA MET A 291 6.94 8.32 -16.53
C MET A 291 6.08 8.09 -15.28
N GLN A 292 6.70 8.12 -14.11
CA GLN A 292 5.97 8.10 -12.84
C GLN A 292 5.11 9.37 -12.70
N ALA A 293 4.04 9.29 -11.90
CA ALA A 293 3.19 10.42 -11.56
C ALA A 293 4.00 11.53 -10.86
N ALA A 294 4.29 12.59 -11.59
CA ALA A 294 5.07 13.75 -11.16
C ALA A 294 4.69 14.97 -12.03
N PRO A 295 5.06 16.20 -11.62
CA PRO A 295 4.74 17.40 -12.40
C PRO A 295 5.11 17.27 -13.89
N GLY A 296 4.16 17.62 -14.75
CA GLY A 296 4.24 17.50 -16.22
C GLY A 296 3.85 16.13 -16.78
N ALA A 297 3.60 15.10 -15.95
CA ALA A 297 3.05 13.83 -16.43
C ALA A 297 1.57 14.00 -16.82
N ILE A 298 1.20 13.52 -18.01
CA ILE A 298 -0.19 13.47 -18.48
C ILE A 298 -0.93 12.39 -17.69
N GLU A 299 -1.91 12.81 -16.88
CA GLU A 299 -2.73 11.94 -16.04
C GLU A 299 -4.12 11.66 -16.60
N ARG A 300 -4.58 12.47 -17.56
CA ARG A 300 -5.88 12.34 -18.21
C ARG A 300 -5.79 12.69 -19.68
N VAL A 301 -6.46 11.89 -20.50
CA VAL A 301 -6.63 12.13 -21.93
C VAL A 301 -8.12 12.05 -22.24
N ARG A 302 -8.64 13.00 -23.02
CA ARG A 302 -9.97 12.94 -23.63
C ARG A 302 -9.82 13.22 -25.12
N ILE A 303 -10.45 12.40 -25.95
CA ILE A 303 -10.47 12.56 -27.40
C ILE A 303 -11.94 12.59 -27.81
N ASP A 304 -12.35 13.70 -28.40
CA ASP A 304 -13.69 13.81 -28.97
C ASP A 304 -13.79 12.87 -30.19
N PRO A 305 -14.72 11.90 -30.20
CA PRO A 305 -14.75 10.85 -31.22
C PRO A 305 -15.15 11.38 -32.61
N GLU A 306 -15.78 12.55 -32.70
CA GLU A 306 -16.22 13.14 -33.97
C GLU A 306 -15.16 14.10 -34.52
N THR A 307 -14.80 15.10 -33.71
CA THR A 307 -13.87 16.20 -34.07
C THR A 307 -12.40 15.84 -33.91
N LEU A 308 -12.10 14.76 -33.18
CA LEU A 308 -10.75 14.32 -32.82
C LEU A 308 -9.97 15.34 -31.97
N LYS A 309 -10.64 16.33 -31.37
CA LYS A 309 -10.00 17.28 -30.46
C LYS A 309 -9.46 16.55 -29.23
N ILE A 310 -8.20 16.81 -28.88
CA ILE A 310 -7.53 16.23 -27.70
C ILE A 310 -7.56 17.24 -26.55
N GLU A 311 -7.97 16.79 -25.38
CA GLU A 311 -7.85 17.52 -24.12
C GLU A 311 -6.99 16.72 -23.14
N LEU A 312 -5.99 17.39 -22.55
CA LEU A 312 -5.01 16.77 -21.67
C LEU A 312 -5.06 17.44 -20.30
N LYS A 313 -4.88 16.63 -19.26
CA LYS A 313 -4.57 17.13 -17.91
C LYS A 313 -3.21 16.61 -17.48
N THR A 314 -2.35 17.51 -17.02
CA THR A 314 -1.04 17.19 -16.47
C THR A 314 -1.02 17.41 -14.96
N ILE A 315 -0.22 16.61 -14.25
CA ILE A 315 0.04 16.82 -12.83
C ILE A 315 0.77 18.16 -12.66
N GLY A 316 0.29 18.99 -11.74
CA GLY A 316 0.86 20.32 -11.48
C GLY A 316 0.58 21.37 -12.56
N GLU A 317 -0.28 21.07 -13.54
CA GLU A 317 -0.62 21.98 -14.65
C GLU A 317 0.61 22.45 -15.46
N GLU A 318 1.69 21.66 -15.43
CA GLU A 318 2.91 21.95 -16.19
C GLU A 318 2.81 21.46 -17.64
N LYS A 319 3.70 21.95 -18.51
CA LYS A 319 3.81 21.45 -19.89
C LYS A 319 4.04 19.93 -19.90
N PRO A 320 3.41 19.18 -20.83
CA PRO A 320 3.55 17.72 -20.90
C PRO A 320 5.00 17.27 -21.06
N ARG A 321 5.41 16.29 -20.24
CA ARG A 321 6.73 15.65 -20.27
C ARG A 321 6.69 14.18 -20.64
N GLY A 322 5.57 13.52 -20.38
CA GLY A 322 5.36 12.08 -20.60
C GLY A 322 3.99 11.63 -20.11
N LEU A 323 3.72 10.34 -20.17
CA LEU A 323 2.47 9.70 -19.76
C LEU A 323 2.65 8.93 -18.45
N CYS A 324 1.79 9.15 -17.46
CA CYS A 324 1.71 8.27 -16.29
C CYS A 324 0.65 7.18 -16.49
N GLY A 325 0.61 6.18 -15.60
CA GLY A 325 -0.26 5.00 -15.73
C GLY A 325 -1.74 5.32 -15.97
N SER A 326 -2.28 6.34 -15.31
CA SER A 326 -3.67 6.78 -15.54
C SER A 326 -3.87 7.39 -16.92
N GLY A 327 -2.93 8.22 -17.38
CA GLY A 327 -2.94 8.77 -18.73
C GLY A 327 -2.87 7.70 -19.83
N VAL A 328 -2.19 6.58 -19.56
CA VAL A 328 -2.08 5.45 -20.50
C VAL A 328 -3.41 4.72 -20.65
N ILE A 329 -4.10 4.45 -19.54
CA ILE A 329 -5.41 3.79 -19.55
C ILE A 329 -6.44 4.68 -20.24
N ASP A 330 -6.44 5.97 -19.91
CA ASP A 330 -7.28 6.97 -20.56
C ASP A 330 -7.01 7.05 -22.06
N LEU A 331 -5.74 7.15 -22.46
CA LEU A 331 -5.36 7.20 -23.87
C LEU A 331 -5.88 5.97 -24.62
N LEU A 332 -5.66 4.77 -24.08
CA LEU A 332 -6.13 3.54 -24.72
C LEU A 332 -7.66 3.51 -24.86
N ALA A 333 -8.39 3.88 -23.81
CA ALA A 333 -9.85 3.95 -23.81
C ALA A 333 -10.35 4.95 -24.85
N GLN A 334 -9.77 6.15 -24.91
CA GLN A 334 -10.18 7.22 -25.80
C GLN A 334 -9.82 6.92 -27.26
N MET A 335 -8.65 6.32 -27.52
CA MET A 335 -8.29 5.84 -28.86
C MET A 335 -9.28 4.78 -29.36
N PHE A 336 -9.74 3.89 -28.48
CA PHE A 336 -10.73 2.89 -28.81
C PHE A 336 -12.09 3.53 -29.14
N LEU A 337 -12.56 4.47 -28.32
CA LEU A 337 -13.82 5.18 -28.56
C LEU A 337 -13.79 6.05 -29.82
N ALA A 338 -12.66 6.71 -30.12
CA ALA A 338 -12.50 7.55 -31.30
C ALA A 338 -12.25 6.77 -32.61
N GLY A 339 -12.18 5.44 -32.54
CA GLY A 339 -11.90 4.59 -33.70
C GLY A 339 -10.47 4.74 -34.25
N LEU A 340 -9.52 5.13 -33.39
CA LEU A 340 -8.09 5.20 -33.72
C LEU A 340 -7.40 3.84 -33.59
N ILE A 341 -8.02 2.92 -32.84
CA ILE A 341 -7.64 1.50 -32.75
C ILE A 341 -8.87 0.60 -32.89
N ASP A 342 -8.65 -0.61 -33.41
CA ASP A 342 -9.66 -1.68 -33.38
C ASP A 342 -9.67 -2.43 -32.03
N GLN A 343 -10.55 -3.44 -31.91
CA GLN A 343 -10.67 -4.27 -30.71
C GLN A 343 -9.39 -5.07 -30.38
N ARG A 344 -8.48 -5.27 -31.34
CA ARG A 344 -7.19 -5.94 -31.13
C ARG A 344 -6.09 -4.95 -30.77
N GLY A 345 -6.42 -3.66 -30.65
CA GLY A 345 -5.47 -2.57 -30.46
C GLY A 345 -4.68 -2.22 -31.71
N LYS A 346 -5.09 -2.67 -32.90
CA LYS A 346 -4.41 -2.31 -34.14
C LYS A 346 -4.76 -0.87 -34.49
N PHE A 347 -3.75 -0.05 -34.78
CA PHE A 347 -3.97 1.32 -35.25
C PHE A 347 -4.74 1.36 -36.58
N LEU A 348 -5.59 2.38 -36.71
CA LEU A 348 -6.37 2.71 -37.90
C LEU A 348 -5.96 4.10 -38.42
N PRO A 349 -4.82 4.24 -39.11
CA PRO A 349 -4.25 5.54 -39.48
C PRO A 349 -5.16 6.39 -40.35
N GLU A 350 -6.01 5.76 -41.16
CA GLU A 350 -6.99 6.40 -42.01
C GLU A 350 -7.96 7.32 -41.24
N ARG A 351 -8.19 7.06 -39.94
CA ARG A 351 -9.04 7.89 -39.10
C ARG A 351 -8.43 9.25 -38.80
N TRP A 352 -7.10 9.32 -38.66
CA TRP A 352 -6.38 10.57 -38.38
C TRP A 352 -4.91 10.54 -38.86
N PRO A 353 -4.66 10.59 -40.18
CA PRO A 353 -3.33 10.32 -40.75
C PRO A 353 -2.21 11.20 -40.19
N GLU A 354 -2.50 12.48 -39.88
CA GLU A 354 -1.52 13.46 -39.41
C GLU A 354 -0.90 13.13 -38.03
N ARG A 355 -1.60 12.35 -37.20
CA ARG A 355 -1.12 11.92 -35.88
C ARG A 355 -0.36 10.60 -35.92
N PHE A 356 -0.31 9.90 -37.05
CA PHE A 356 0.42 8.65 -37.17
C PHE A 356 1.76 8.85 -37.88
N ARG A 357 2.84 8.35 -37.27
CA ARG A 357 4.19 8.40 -37.85
C ARG A 357 4.95 7.11 -37.54
N THR A 358 5.91 6.78 -38.40
CA THR A 358 6.84 5.67 -38.11
C THR A 358 7.98 6.17 -37.24
N ILE A 359 8.16 5.57 -36.07
CA ILE A 359 9.26 5.83 -35.15
C ILE A 359 10.00 4.51 -34.91
N ASN A 360 11.31 4.48 -35.14
CA ASN A 360 12.15 3.27 -35.00
C ASN A 360 11.61 2.04 -35.77
N GLY A 361 11.02 2.26 -36.95
CA GLY A 361 10.47 1.19 -37.78
C GLY A 361 9.08 0.70 -37.35
N GLU A 362 8.48 1.29 -36.32
CA GLU A 362 7.15 0.94 -35.83
C GLU A 362 6.17 2.11 -35.99
N LEU A 363 4.91 1.81 -36.33
CA LEU A 363 3.85 2.81 -36.37
C LEU A 363 3.54 3.31 -34.95
N ALA A 364 3.47 4.63 -34.81
CA ALA A 364 3.20 5.31 -33.54
C ALA A 364 2.12 6.39 -33.69
N PHE A 365 1.31 6.55 -32.64
CA PHE A 365 0.37 7.65 -32.50
C PHE A 365 1.01 8.78 -31.69
N ILE A 366 1.09 9.98 -32.27
CA ILE A 366 1.62 11.17 -31.63
C ILE A 366 0.50 11.82 -30.81
N LEU A 367 0.60 11.74 -29.48
CA LEU A 367 -0.35 12.37 -28.56
C LEU A 367 -0.06 13.87 -28.41
N VAL A 368 1.21 14.23 -28.22
CA VAL A 368 1.66 15.63 -28.07
C VAL A 368 2.79 15.91 -29.07
N PRO A 369 2.66 16.93 -29.92
CA PRO A 369 3.75 17.39 -30.78
C PRO A 369 4.99 17.85 -30.00
N ALA A 370 6.13 17.94 -30.67
CA ALA A 370 7.40 18.29 -30.04
C ALA A 370 7.40 19.72 -29.46
N GLU A 371 6.75 20.63 -30.18
CA GLU A 371 6.59 22.05 -29.87
C GLU A 371 5.74 22.33 -28.63
N GLU A 372 4.81 21.42 -28.30
CA GLU A 372 3.92 21.52 -27.14
C GLU A 372 4.48 20.79 -25.91
N SER A 373 5.47 19.92 -26.11
CA SER A 373 6.15 19.16 -25.07
C SER A 373 7.22 19.97 -24.35
N ALA A 374 7.33 19.81 -23.03
CA ALA A 374 8.39 20.40 -22.23
C ALA A 374 9.79 19.85 -22.58
N THR A 375 9.87 18.69 -23.22
CA THR A 375 11.15 18.05 -23.58
C THR A 375 11.64 18.43 -24.98
N GLY A 376 10.84 19.17 -25.76
CA GLY A 376 11.12 19.42 -27.18
C GLY A 376 11.07 18.17 -28.06
N LYS A 377 10.54 17.06 -27.52
CA LYS A 377 10.33 15.78 -28.22
C LYS A 377 8.86 15.41 -28.19
N PRO A 378 8.32 14.77 -29.24
CA PRO A 378 6.92 14.35 -29.24
C PRO A 378 6.67 13.31 -28.15
N ILE A 379 5.46 13.32 -27.58
CA ILE A 379 4.95 12.29 -26.69
C ILE A 379 4.06 11.38 -27.53
N TYR A 380 4.37 10.10 -27.56
CA TYR A 380 3.72 9.14 -28.45
C TYR A 380 3.57 7.77 -27.79
N VAL A 381 2.77 6.91 -28.43
CA VAL A 381 2.67 5.48 -28.11
C VAL A 381 2.81 4.65 -29.38
N THR A 382 3.60 3.57 -29.33
CA THR A 382 3.80 2.67 -30.47
C THR A 382 2.78 1.52 -30.51
N GLN A 383 2.70 0.83 -31.65
CA GLN A 383 1.78 -0.29 -31.82
C GLN A 383 2.08 -1.45 -30.85
N GLY A 384 3.35 -1.73 -30.59
CA GLY A 384 3.84 -2.76 -29.68
C GLY A 384 3.58 -2.40 -28.23
N GLU A 385 3.68 -1.12 -27.90
CA GLU A 385 3.31 -0.57 -26.60
C GLU A 385 1.80 -0.73 -26.34
N VAL A 386 0.94 -0.38 -27.29
CA VAL A 386 -0.52 -0.62 -27.20
C VAL A 386 -0.82 -2.10 -26.94
N LYS A 387 -0.16 -3.01 -27.67
CA LYS A 387 -0.30 -4.45 -27.43
C LYS A 387 0.19 -4.87 -26.03
N SER A 388 1.23 -4.21 -25.50
CA SER A 388 1.73 -4.48 -24.15
C SER A 388 0.75 -4.04 -23.06
N ILE A 389 0.10 -2.89 -23.25
CA ILE A 389 -0.95 -2.40 -22.35
C ILE A 389 -2.16 -3.36 -22.40
N ILE A 390 -2.55 -3.84 -23.59
CA ILE A 390 -3.63 -4.83 -23.75
C ILE A 390 -3.31 -6.17 -23.05
N ARG A 391 -2.05 -6.62 -23.06
CA ARG A 391 -1.64 -7.79 -22.27
C ARG A 391 -1.76 -7.55 -20.77
N SER A 392 -1.33 -6.38 -20.32
CA SER A 392 -1.34 -5.98 -18.91
C SER A 392 -2.77 -5.90 -18.35
N LYS A 393 -3.66 -5.23 -19.09
CA LYS A 393 -5.08 -5.16 -18.72
C LYS A 393 -5.76 -6.53 -18.80
N GLY A 394 -5.43 -7.34 -19.80
CA GLY A 394 -5.98 -8.67 -19.99
C GLY A 394 -5.60 -9.61 -18.83
N ALA A 395 -4.35 -9.52 -18.37
CA ALA A 395 -3.88 -10.24 -17.20
C ALA A 395 -4.66 -9.83 -15.95
N MET A 396 -4.86 -8.52 -15.70
CA MET A 396 -5.66 -8.06 -14.56
C MET A 396 -7.09 -8.61 -14.59
N TYR A 397 -7.81 -8.45 -15.71
CA TYR A 397 -9.18 -8.97 -15.83
C TYR A 397 -9.22 -10.49 -15.59
N THR A 398 -8.25 -11.22 -16.13
CA THR A 398 -8.13 -12.67 -15.97
C THR A 398 -7.88 -13.07 -14.52
N ILE A 399 -6.99 -12.37 -13.81
CA ILE A 399 -6.74 -12.58 -12.36
C ILE A 399 -8.05 -12.45 -11.58
N LEU A 400 -8.80 -11.36 -11.82
CA LEU A 400 -10.08 -11.11 -11.16
C LEU A 400 -11.11 -12.20 -11.47
N THR A 401 -11.14 -12.66 -12.73
CA THR A 401 -12.07 -13.70 -13.18
C THR A 401 -11.76 -15.05 -12.53
N VAL A 402 -10.50 -15.47 -12.57
CA VAL A 402 -10.05 -16.74 -11.97
C VAL A 402 -10.31 -16.75 -10.47
N LEU A 403 -10.04 -15.63 -9.77
CA LEU A 403 -10.33 -15.53 -8.34
C LEU A 403 -11.83 -15.73 -8.04
N CYS A 404 -12.71 -15.04 -8.75
CA CYS A 404 -14.15 -15.17 -8.54
C CYS A 404 -14.64 -16.60 -8.86
N GLN A 405 -14.24 -17.14 -10.01
CA GLN A 405 -14.63 -18.47 -10.45
C GLN A 405 -14.11 -19.58 -9.55
N SER A 406 -12.94 -19.40 -8.92
CA SER A 406 -12.37 -20.41 -8.01
C SER A 406 -13.23 -20.69 -6.77
N ILE A 407 -14.16 -19.79 -6.45
CA ILE A 407 -15.15 -19.94 -5.38
C ILE A 407 -16.59 -19.86 -5.90
N GLY A 408 -16.79 -20.02 -7.21
CA GLY A 408 -18.12 -20.10 -7.84
C GLY A 408 -18.89 -18.78 -7.87
N LEU A 409 -18.20 -17.63 -7.87
CA LEU A 409 -18.80 -16.30 -7.92
C LEU A 409 -18.62 -15.64 -9.30
N ASP A 410 -19.54 -14.73 -9.61
CA ASP A 410 -19.43 -13.78 -10.72
C ASP A 410 -19.16 -12.35 -10.19
N PHE A 411 -18.74 -11.44 -11.06
CA PHE A 411 -18.50 -10.04 -10.67
C PHE A 411 -19.73 -9.31 -10.12
N LYS A 412 -20.93 -9.74 -10.50
CA LYS A 412 -22.20 -9.19 -9.99
C LYS A 412 -22.38 -9.42 -8.48
N ASP A 413 -21.79 -10.50 -7.96
CA ASP A 413 -21.86 -10.91 -6.56
C ASP A 413 -20.89 -10.13 -5.68
N ILE A 414 -19.93 -9.42 -6.29
CA ILE A 414 -18.95 -8.58 -5.59
C ILE A 414 -19.59 -7.24 -5.22
N HIS A 415 -19.63 -6.96 -3.92
CA HIS A 415 -20.23 -5.74 -3.40
C HIS A 415 -19.35 -4.51 -3.66
N ARG A 416 -18.04 -4.60 -3.39
CA ARG A 416 -17.09 -3.50 -3.58
C ARG A 416 -15.74 -3.97 -4.13
N PHE A 417 -15.13 -3.10 -4.92
CA PHE A 417 -13.78 -3.22 -5.44
C PHE A 417 -12.96 -2.07 -4.84
N TYR A 418 -12.20 -2.38 -3.81
CA TYR A 418 -11.26 -1.47 -3.18
C TYR A 418 -9.99 -1.37 -4.02
N ILE A 419 -9.66 -0.18 -4.49
CA ILE A 419 -8.55 0.03 -5.41
C ILE A 419 -7.43 0.79 -4.68
N ALA A 420 -6.30 0.13 -4.48
CA ALA A 420 -5.12 0.64 -3.79
C ALA A 420 -3.96 0.93 -4.76
N GLY A 421 -2.81 1.28 -4.20
CA GLY A 421 -1.58 1.51 -4.95
C GLY A 421 -1.55 2.82 -5.74
N SER A 422 -0.61 2.90 -6.68
CA SER A 422 -0.50 4.03 -7.62
C SER A 422 -1.79 4.15 -8.45
N PHE A 423 -2.41 3.02 -8.73
CA PHE A 423 -3.63 2.90 -9.52
C PHE A 423 -4.84 3.56 -8.86
N GLY A 424 -5.08 3.29 -7.57
CA GLY A 424 -6.26 3.79 -6.85
C GLY A 424 -6.33 5.29 -6.61
N ASN A 425 -5.25 6.06 -6.85
CA ASN A 425 -5.24 7.51 -6.66
C ASN A 425 -5.63 8.30 -7.92
N TYR A 426 -5.40 7.75 -9.11
CA TYR A 426 -5.45 8.54 -10.36
C TYR A 426 -6.26 7.91 -11.48
N ILE A 427 -6.59 6.62 -11.40
CA ILE A 427 -7.28 5.94 -12.49
C ILE A 427 -8.77 6.15 -12.41
N ASP A 428 -9.33 6.53 -13.56
CA ASP A 428 -10.75 6.61 -13.80
C ASP A 428 -11.33 5.19 -13.97
N PRO A 429 -12.18 4.70 -13.04
CA PRO A 429 -12.76 3.37 -13.13
C PRO A 429 -13.54 3.18 -14.44
N GLU A 430 -14.18 4.22 -14.98
CA GLU A 430 -14.89 4.13 -16.25
C GLU A 430 -13.93 3.76 -17.39
N MET A 431 -12.76 4.42 -17.46
CA MET A 431 -11.76 4.15 -18.50
C MET A 431 -11.16 2.76 -18.35
N ALA A 432 -10.92 2.30 -17.12
CA ALA A 432 -10.46 0.95 -16.85
C ALA A 432 -11.50 -0.13 -17.23
N VAL A 433 -12.80 0.12 -17.04
CA VAL A 433 -13.88 -0.76 -17.51
C VAL A 433 -13.97 -0.74 -19.05
N LEU A 434 -13.85 0.43 -19.67
CA LEU A 434 -13.92 0.60 -21.13
C LEU A 434 -12.87 -0.22 -21.88
N ILE A 435 -11.64 -0.30 -21.35
CA ILE A 435 -10.60 -1.15 -21.94
C ILE A 435 -10.71 -2.62 -21.53
N GLY A 436 -11.62 -2.95 -20.60
CA GLY A 436 -11.79 -4.29 -20.04
C GLY A 436 -10.64 -4.72 -19.14
N MET A 437 -10.14 -3.80 -18.33
CA MET A 437 -9.22 -4.07 -17.22
C MET A 437 -9.97 -4.43 -15.94
N LEU A 438 -11.03 -3.66 -15.66
CA LEU A 438 -11.97 -3.88 -14.56
C LEU A 438 -13.30 -4.40 -15.11
N PRO A 439 -14.09 -5.13 -14.31
CA PRO A 439 -15.36 -5.67 -14.76
C PRO A 439 -16.43 -4.60 -14.95
N ASP A 440 -17.36 -4.83 -15.88
CA ASP A 440 -18.49 -3.92 -16.14
C ASP A 440 -19.57 -4.04 -15.06
N VAL A 441 -19.31 -3.38 -13.93
CA VAL A 441 -20.22 -3.24 -12.78
C VAL A 441 -20.46 -1.76 -12.48
N PRO A 442 -21.50 -1.42 -11.68
CA PRO A 442 -21.77 -0.02 -11.34
C PRO A 442 -20.55 0.68 -10.73
N LEU A 443 -20.24 1.89 -11.23
CA LEU A 443 -18.98 2.58 -10.93
C LEU A 443 -18.82 2.91 -9.43
N GLU A 444 -19.93 3.09 -8.72
CA GLU A 444 -19.96 3.33 -7.27
C GLU A 444 -19.44 2.14 -6.44
N ARG A 445 -19.31 0.94 -7.04
CA ARG A 445 -18.68 -0.20 -6.38
C ARG A 445 -17.16 -0.08 -6.32
N PHE A 446 -16.53 0.75 -7.16
CA PHE A 446 -15.09 1.00 -7.12
C PHE A 446 -14.76 2.07 -6.08
N VAL A 447 -14.07 1.68 -5.02
CA VAL A 447 -13.74 2.54 -3.89
C VAL A 447 -12.23 2.80 -3.85
N PRO A 448 -11.77 4.03 -4.08
CA PRO A 448 -10.34 4.34 -4.01
C PRO A 448 -9.85 4.29 -2.56
N LEU A 449 -8.80 3.51 -2.32
CA LEU A 449 -8.10 3.45 -1.04
C LEU A 449 -6.77 4.21 -1.05
N GLY A 450 -6.20 4.52 -2.23
CA GLY A 450 -4.88 5.12 -2.34
C GLY A 450 -3.81 4.23 -1.71
N ASN A 451 -2.90 4.80 -0.90
CA ASN A 451 -1.90 4.01 -0.19
C ASN A 451 -2.54 3.20 0.96
N ALA A 452 -3.03 2.00 0.64
CA ALA A 452 -3.69 1.12 1.59
C ALA A 452 -2.72 0.55 2.63
N ALA A 453 -1.48 0.22 2.26
CA ALA A 453 -0.44 -0.24 3.17
C ALA A 453 -0.16 0.79 4.29
N GLY A 454 0.12 2.03 3.89
CA GLY A 454 0.31 3.16 4.81
C GLY A 454 -0.91 3.42 5.69
N LYS A 455 -2.12 3.42 5.12
CA LYS A 455 -3.36 3.54 5.91
C LYS A 455 -3.52 2.39 6.91
N GLY A 456 -3.11 1.17 6.55
CA GLY A 456 -3.15 0.00 7.41
C GLY A 456 -2.24 0.13 8.62
N THR A 457 -1.05 0.71 8.45
CA THR A 457 -0.18 1.02 9.61
C THR A 457 -0.85 1.97 10.59
N ILE A 458 -1.58 2.97 10.10
CA ILE A 458 -2.32 3.91 10.95
C ILE A 458 -3.53 3.23 11.62
N GLU A 459 -4.25 2.37 10.92
CA GLU A 459 -5.33 1.58 11.51
C GLU A 459 -4.83 0.64 12.60
N PHE A 460 -3.63 0.08 12.44
CA PHE A 460 -2.96 -0.68 13.51
C PHE A 460 -2.64 0.21 14.71
N LEU A 461 -2.04 1.39 14.52
CA LEU A 461 -1.71 2.29 15.63
C LEU A 461 -2.97 2.72 16.42
N LYS A 462 -4.09 2.93 15.71
CA LYS A 462 -5.40 3.30 16.30
C LYS A 462 -6.08 2.17 17.05
N ASN A 463 -5.76 0.91 16.76
CA ASN A 463 -6.50 -0.22 17.28
C ASN A 463 -5.59 -1.38 17.67
N ARG A 464 -5.38 -1.58 18.97
CA ARG A 464 -4.65 -2.72 19.55
C ARG A 464 -5.30 -4.06 19.24
N GLU A 465 -6.60 -4.10 18.95
CA GLU A 465 -7.27 -5.33 18.50
C GLU A 465 -6.76 -5.78 17.11
N ALA A 466 -6.11 -4.89 16.34
CA ALA A 466 -5.48 -5.21 15.07
C ALA A 466 -4.45 -6.35 15.19
N PHE A 467 -3.81 -6.54 16.33
CA PHE A 467 -2.94 -7.71 16.57
C PHE A 467 -3.71 -9.03 16.42
N SER A 468 -4.88 -9.14 17.04
CA SER A 468 -5.72 -10.33 16.91
C SER A 468 -6.34 -10.44 15.52
N GLU A 469 -6.71 -9.31 14.92
CA GLU A 469 -7.26 -9.28 13.57
C GLU A 469 -6.25 -9.76 12.52
N LEU A 470 -4.98 -9.36 12.62
CA LEU A 470 -3.91 -9.83 11.73
C LEU A 470 -3.72 -11.35 11.83
N LYS A 471 -3.81 -11.93 13.04
CA LYS A 471 -3.77 -13.38 13.22
C LYS A 471 -4.98 -14.07 12.57
N GLN A 472 -6.18 -13.50 12.71
CA GLN A 472 -7.39 -14.02 12.09
C GLN A 472 -7.34 -13.92 10.56
N ILE A 473 -6.89 -12.79 10.02
CA ILE A 473 -6.66 -12.60 8.58
C ILE A 473 -5.73 -13.70 8.07
N LEU A 474 -4.58 -13.92 8.72
CA LEU A 474 -3.63 -14.97 8.32
C LEU A 474 -4.21 -16.38 8.41
N ALA A 475 -5.06 -16.66 9.40
CA ALA A 475 -5.70 -17.96 9.57
C ALA A 475 -6.75 -18.23 8.47
N ASN A 476 -7.46 -17.20 8.03
CA ASN A 476 -8.52 -17.29 7.02
C ASN A 476 -7.99 -17.09 5.58
N LEU A 477 -6.70 -16.78 5.42
CA LEU A 477 -6.08 -16.47 4.14
C LEU A 477 -5.60 -17.73 3.43
N THR A 478 -6.12 -17.93 2.22
CA THR A 478 -5.59 -18.89 1.24
C THR A 478 -4.89 -18.13 0.12
N TYR A 479 -3.63 -18.47 -0.14
CA TYR A 479 -2.87 -17.92 -1.27
C TYR A 479 -3.03 -18.84 -2.47
N LEU A 480 -3.44 -18.27 -3.60
CA LEU A 480 -3.50 -18.94 -4.89
C LEU A 480 -2.31 -18.55 -5.75
N GLU A 481 -1.57 -19.56 -6.16
CA GLU A 481 -0.50 -19.41 -7.12
C GLU A 481 -1.09 -19.42 -8.55
N MET A 482 -1.08 -18.26 -9.21
CA MET A 482 -1.74 -18.10 -10.52
C MET A 482 -0.99 -18.79 -11.66
N ASN A 483 0.34 -18.92 -11.55
CA ASN A 483 1.18 -19.48 -12.62
C ASN A 483 0.95 -20.99 -12.90
N VAL A 484 0.38 -21.72 -11.93
CA VAL A 484 0.04 -23.14 -12.05
C VAL A 484 -1.44 -23.39 -12.38
N ARG A 485 -2.24 -22.35 -12.62
CA ARG A 485 -3.66 -22.48 -12.96
C ARG A 485 -3.86 -22.68 -14.47
N PRO A 486 -4.31 -23.87 -14.92
CA PRO A 486 -4.52 -24.13 -16.35
C PRO A 486 -5.54 -23.17 -16.99
N GLU A 487 -6.53 -22.72 -16.22
CA GLU A 487 -7.62 -21.86 -16.66
C GLU A 487 -7.13 -20.44 -17.02
N PHE A 488 -6.04 -19.98 -16.40
CA PHE A 488 -5.53 -18.62 -16.58
C PHE A 488 -5.19 -18.34 -18.04
N MET A 489 -4.43 -19.22 -18.69
CA MET A 489 -4.03 -19.03 -20.09
C MET A 489 -5.21 -19.14 -21.06
N GLN A 490 -6.21 -19.96 -20.72
CA GLN A 490 -7.43 -20.12 -21.52
C GLN A 490 -8.24 -18.82 -21.51
N LEU A 491 -8.48 -18.26 -20.33
CA LEU A 491 -9.25 -17.03 -20.13
C LEU A 491 -8.49 -15.78 -20.65
N LEU A 492 -7.17 -15.74 -20.48
CA LEU A 492 -6.33 -14.62 -20.91
C LEU A 492 -6.51 -14.33 -22.40
N THR A 493 -6.59 -15.37 -23.24
CA THR A 493 -6.73 -15.22 -24.69
C THR A 493 -7.96 -14.38 -25.07
N GLY A 494 -9.08 -14.57 -24.37
CA GLY A 494 -10.30 -13.78 -24.56
C GLY A 494 -10.18 -12.34 -24.06
N ALA A 495 -9.34 -12.12 -23.04
CA ALA A 495 -9.10 -10.83 -22.41
C ALA A 495 -8.07 -9.94 -23.15
N LEU A 496 -7.40 -10.45 -24.19
CA LEU A 496 -6.44 -9.69 -25.04
C LEU A 496 -7.12 -8.82 -26.12
N PHE A 497 -8.37 -8.41 -25.90
CA PHE A 497 -9.18 -7.59 -26.80
C PHE A 497 -9.82 -6.43 -26.03
N LEU A 498 -10.30 -5.39 -26.69
CA LEU A 498 -10.97 -4.24 -26.06
C LEU A 498 -12.50 -4.30 -26.25
N PRO A 499 -13.30 -4.32 -25.16
CA PRO A 499 -12.89 -4.65 -23.78
C PRO A 499 -12.60 -6.15 -23.59
N HIS A 500 -13.19 -7.02 -24.41
CA HIS A 500 -13.04 -8.47 -24.36
C HIS A 500 -13.57 -9.09 -25.68
N THR A 501 -13.19 -10.33 -26.01
CA THR A 501 -13.77 -11.06 -27.16
C THR A 501 -15.27 -11.28 -27.02
N ASP A 502 -15.69 -11.69 -25.82
CA ASP A 502 -17.10 -11.76 -25.43
C ASP A 502 -17.60 -10.40 -24.90
N LEU A 503 -18.36 -9.69 -25.73
CA LEU A 503 -18.96 -8.40 -25.38
C LEU A 503 -20.12 -8.50 -24.39
N SER A 504 -20.69 -9.69 -24.17
CA SER A 504 -21.78 -9.87 -23.19
C SER A 504 -21.32 -9.63 -21.76
N LEU A 505 -20.01 -9.77 -21.50
CA LEU A 505 -19.36 -9.44 -20.23
C LEU A 505 -19.22 -7.93 -19.98
N PHE A 506 -19.43 -7.10 -21.02
CA PHE A 506 -19.29 -5.64 -20.98
C PHE A 506 -20.48 -4.92 -21.63
N PRO A 507 -21.71 -5.12 -21.13
CA PRO A 507 -22.92 -4.61 -21.76
C PRO A 507 -22.99 -3.07 -21.86
N ASN A 508 -22.45 -2.34 -20.88
CA ASN A 508 -22.44 -0.87 -20.92
C ASN A 508 -21.42 -0.36 -21.94
N VAL A 509 -20.24 -0.99 -22.01
CA VAL A 509 -19.24 -0.65 -23.04
C VAL A 509 -19.78 -0.95 -24.43
N ALA A 510 -20.41 -2.10 -24.63
CA ALA A 510 -21.01 -2.48 -25.91
C ALA A 510 -22.08 -1.46 -26.36
N ARG A 511 -22.92 -0.99 -25.42
CA ARG A 511 -23.90 0.08 -25.70
C ARG A 511 -23.22 1.38 -26.11
N LYS A 512 -22.16 1.80 -25.40
CA LYS A 512 -21.42 3.05 -25.70
C LYS A 512 -20.76 2.99 -27.08
N VAL A 513 -20.09 1.89 -27.41
CA VAL A 513 -19.45 1.68 -28.72
C VAL A 513 -20.48 1.63 -29.85
N LYS A 514 -21.67 1.05 -29.61
CA LYS A 514 -22.74 1.00 -30.61
C LYS A 514 -23.27 2.40 -30.92
N LEU A 515 -23.55 3.21 -29.90
CA LEU A 515 -24.03 4.59 -30.08
C LEU A 515 -23.04 5.43 -30.89
N LEU A 516 -21.73 5.28 -30.64
CA LEU A 516 -20.67 5.99 -31.38
C LEU A 516 -20.49 5.53 -32.83
N LYS A 517 -21.04 4.38 -33.22
CA LYS A 517 -21.02 3.89 -34.63
C LYS A 517 -22.28 4.25 -35.40
N GLU A 518 -23.33 4.65 -34.69
CA GLU A 518 -24.62 5.07 -35.28
C GLU A 518 -24.66 6.57 -35.57
N HIS A 519 -23.62 7.32 -35.19
CA HIS A 519 -23.38 8.73 -35.48
C HIS A 519 -22.04 8.84 -36.20
#